data_AF-A0AAU4P3T1-F1
#
_entry.id   AF-A0AAU4P3T1-F1
#
_cell.length_a   1.000
_cell.length_b   1.000
_cell.length_c   1.000
_cell.angle_alpha   90.00
_cell.angle_beta   90.00
_cell.angle_gamma   90.00
#
_symmetry.space_group_name_H-M   'P 1'
#
loop_
_entity.id
_entity.type
_entity.pdbx_description
1 polymer ?
#
loop_
_entity_poly.entity_id
_entity_poly.type
_entity_poly.pdbx_seq_one_letter_code
_entity_poly.pdbx_strand_id
1 'polypeptide(L)'
;MSWVANVMMSVDMSDGASVEALSEWLRTDAPRRAQPQACGVGFLKLLTGPETNQWGGWKHPECEVWAGALNHADLDAFKERVFETPWREPNLVQLLVMDQEEGYFRMWMIRDNELLQFAPLQPNEGDAGFYMGW
;
A
#
# COMPACT_ATOMS: atom_id res chain seq x y z
N MET A 1 5.09 -11.74 -18.73
CA MET A 1 3.93 -10.87 -18.40
C MET A 1 4.23 -10.24 -17.04
N SER A 2 4.05 -8.94 -16.88
CA SER A 2 4.25 -8.24 -15.60
C SER A 2 3.11 -8.58 -14.64
N TRP A 3 3.37 -8.66 -13.34
CA TRP A 3 2.33 -8.76 -12.31
C TRP A 3 2.37 -7.49 -11.46
N VAL A 4 1.34 -6.65 -11.50
CA VAL A 4 1.38 -5.31 -10.89
C VAL A 4 0.37 -5.18 -9.76
N ALA A 5 0.86 -4.80 -8.57
CA ALA A 5 0.03 -4.41 -7.44
C ALA A 5 0.06 -2.89 -7.27
N ASN A 6 -1.10 -2.28 -6.99
CA ASN A 6 -1.20 -0.86 -6.66
C ASN A 6 -1.30 -0.72 -5.16
N VAL A 7 -0.53 0.20 -4.59
CA VAL A 7 -0.50 0.44 -3.15
C VAL A 7 -0.64 1.92 -2.84
N MET A 8 -1.37 2.23 -1.77
CA MET A 8 -1.42 3.55 -1.17
C MET A 8 -1.25 3.42 0.34
N MET A 9 -0.60 4.38 0.96
CA MET A 9 -0.39 4.40 2.40
C MET A 9 -0.67 5.80 2.95
N SER A 10 -1.43 5.85 4.03
CA SER A 10 -1.68 7.06 4.82
C SER A 10 -1.09 6.86 6.21
N VAL A 11 -0.27 7.79 6.66
CA VAL A 11 0.38 7.78 7.98
C VAL A 11 0.37 9.17 8.59
N ASP A 12 0.75 9.27 9.87
CA ASP A 12 1.00 10.55 10.51
C ASP A 12 2.23 11.25 9.88
N MET A 13 2.23 12.58 9.84
CA MET A 13 3.34 13.37 9.29
C MET A 13 4.68 13.10 10.01
N SER A 14 4.64 12.70 11.28
CA SER A 14 5.85 12.35 12.03
C SER A 14 6.47 11.01 11.62
N ASP A 15 5.75 10.19 10.84
CA ASP A 15 6.18 8.89 10.34
C ASP A 15 6.73 8.93 8.91
N GLY A 16 6.80 10.09 8.26
CA GLY A 16 7.26 10.23 6.87
C GLY A 16 8.65 9.62 6.61
N ALA A 17 9.59 9.74 7.55
CA ALA A 17 10.91 9.11 7.43
C ALA A 17 10.86 7.58 7.42
N SER A 18 9.91 6.98 8.16
CA SER A 18 9.67 5.54 8.16
C SER A 18 9.13 5.09 6.79
N VAL A 19 8.28 5.90 6.16
CA VAL A 19 7.77 5.63 4.80
C VAL A 19 8.88 5.70 3.75
N GLU A 20 9.77 6.68 3.84
CA GLU A 20 10.92 6.79 2.93
C GLU A 20 11.85 5.58 3.08
N ALA A 21 12.13 5.12 4.30
CA ALA A 21 12.92 3.91 4.54
C ALA A 21 12.24 2.64 3.98
N LEU A 22 10.91 2.54 4.15
CA LEU A 22 10.11 1.47 3.56
C LEU A 22 10.11 1.54 2.02
N SER A 23 10.03 2.74 1.46
CA SER A 23 10.09 3.01 0.02
C SER A 23 11.44 2.61 -0.58
N GLU A 24 12.53 2.89 0.12
CA GLU A 24 13.87 2.45 -0.31
C GLU A 24 13.98 0.92 -0.23
N TRP A 25 13.49 0.30 0.85
CA TRP A 25 13.45 -1.17 0.94
C TRP A 25 12.66 -1.80 -0.22
N LEU A 26 11.53 -1.22 -0.62
CA LEU A 26 10.78 -1.65 -1.82
C LEU A 26 11.62 -1.55 -3.10
N ARG A 27 12.48 -0.54 -3.19
CA ARG A 27 13.32 -0.27 -4.35
C ARG A 27 14.48 -1.24 -4.48
N THR A 28 15.06 -1.66 -3.35
CA THR A 28 16.33 -2.41 -3.32
C THR A 28 16.18 -3.87 -2.91
N ASP A 29 15.43 -4.12 -1.83
CA ASP A 29 15.57 -5.36 -1.06
C ASP A 29 14.29 -6.20 -1.03
N ALA A 30 13.13 -5.59 -1.30
CA ALA A 30 11.85 -6.27 -1.25
C ALA A 30 11.82 -7.48 -2.21
N PRO A 31 11.41 -8.65 -1.73
CA PRO A 31 11.44 -9.86 -2.53
C PRO A 31 10.36 -9.85 -3.61
N ARG A 32 10.67 -10.50 -4.73
CA ARG A 32 9.69 -10.76 -5.77
C ARG A 32 8.93 -12.06 -5.50
N ARG A 33 7.61 -12.01 -5.71
CA ARG A 33 6.72 -13.18 -5.72
C ARG A 33 7.28 -14.26 -6.63
N ALA A 34 7.31 -15.50 -6.13
CA ALA A 34 7.81 -16.68 -6.83
C ALA A 34 9.30 -16.63 -7.27
N GLN A 35 10.04 -15.57 -6.93
CA GLN A 35 11.47 -15.42 -7.19
C GLN A 35 12.18 -14.73 -6.02
N PRO A 36 12.29 -15.36 -4.84
CA PRO A 36 12.81 -14.71 -3.63
C PRO A 36 14.26 -14.24 -3.73
N GLN A 37 15.02 -14.76 -4.70
CA GLN A 37 16.41 -14.38 -4.97
C GLN A 37 16.52 -13.07 -5.77
N ALA A 38 15.41 -12.56 -6.32
CA ALA A 38 15.33 -11.30 -7.03
C ALA A 38 14.65 -10.25 -6.15
N CYS A 39 15.31 -9.10 -6.00
CA CYS A 39 14.84 -8.01 -5.16
C CYS A 39 14.49 -6.76 -5.98
N GLY A 40 13.83 -5.81 -5.32
CA GLY A 40 13.42 -4.54 -5.91
C GLY A 40 12.15 -4.68 -6.74
N VAL A 41 11.09 -4.06 -6.25
CA VAL A 41 9.71 -4.20 -6.76
C VAL A 41 9.08 -2.86 -7.14
N GLY A 42 9.69 -1.73 -6.78
CA GLY A 42 9.14 -0.40 -7.04
C GLY A 42 9.47 0.55 -5.91
N PHE A 43 8.72 1.63 -5.77
CA PHE A 43 8.89 2.56 -4.65
C PHE A 43 7.59 3.34 -4.40
N LEU A 44 7.48 3.94 -3.21
CA LEU A 44 6.41 4.86 -2.87
C LEU A 44 6.84 6.31 -3.13
N LYS A 45 5.89 7.15 -3.50
CA LYS A 45 6.08 8.60 -3.65
C LYS A 45 4.99 9.35 -2.90
N LEU A 46 5.37 10.41 -2.19
CA LEU A 46 4.43 11.33 -1.53
C LEU A 46 3.59 12.06 -2.59
N LEU A 47 2.26 11.88 -2.51
CA LEU A 47 1.27 12.49 -3.41
C LEU A 47 0.69 13.80 -2.89
N THR A 48 0.93 14.11 -1.61
CA THR A 48 0.29 15.20 -0.87
C THR A 48 1.28 16.30 -0.48
N GLY A 49 2.53 16.19 -0.95
CA GLY A 49 3.56 17.19 -0.72
C GLY A 49 3.23 18.51 -1.42
N PRO A 50 3.75 19.66 -0.96
CA PRO A 50 3.46 20.98 -1.52
C PRO A 50 3.71 21.07 -3.04
N GLU A 51 4.70 20.34 -3.55
CA GLU A 51 5.09 20.36 -4.96
C GLU A 51 4.41 19.27 -5.81
N THR A 52 3.83 18.24 -5.19
CA THR A 52 3.28 17.06 -5.88
C THR A 52 1.77 16.89 -5.67
N ASN A 53 1.13 17.79 -4.94
CA ASN A 53 -0.29 17.71 -4.60
C ASN A 53 -1.20 17.78 -5.85
N GLN A 54 -1.87 16.66 -6.15
CA GLN A 54 -2.86 16.55 -7.24
C GLN A 54 -4.31 16.48 -6.73
N TRP A 55 -4.54 16.82 -5.45
CA TRP A 55 -5.87 16.74 -4.86
C TRP A 55 -6.78 17.84 -5.43
N GLY A 56 -8.06 17.48 -5.64
CA GLY A 56 -9.07 18.44 -6.06
C GLY A 56 -9.41 19.44 -4.96
N GLY A 57 -9.85 20.63 -5.36
CA GLY A 57 -10.31 21.69 -4.46
C GLY A 57 -9.26 22.76 -4.15
N TRP A 58 -9.58 23.59 -3.17
CA TRP A 58 -8.88 24.83 -2.80
C TRP A 58 -8.08 24.76 -1.48
N LYS A 59 -8.00 23.58 -0.86
CA LYS A 59 -7.31 23.35 0.42
C LYS A 59 -6.24 22.29 0.26
N HIS A 60 -5.23 22.36 1.11
CA HIS A 60 -4.25 21.28 1.24
C HIS A 60 -4.86 20.12 2.01
N PRO A 61 -4.60 18.87 1.60
CA PRO A 61 -4.97 17.71 2.41
C PRO A 61 -4.26 17.77 3.76
N GLU A 62 -4.99 17.45 4.83
CA GLU A 62 -4.47 17.39 6.20
C GLU A 62 -3.96 15.99 6.55
N CYS A 63 -3.50 15.24 5.55
CA CYS A 63 -2.91 13.92 5.68
C CYS A 63 -1.82 13.70 4.64
N GLU A 64 -0.86 12.84 4.98
CA GLU A 64 0.13 12.38 4.01
C GLU A 64 -0.33 11.09 3.35
N VAL A 65 -0.46 11.12 2.02
CA VAL A 65 -0.68 9.93 1.21
C VAL A 65 0.53 9.66 0.33
N TRP A 66 1.01 8.42 0.41
CA TRP A 66 2.10 7.85 -0.38
C TRP A 66 1.54 6.78 -1.29
N ALA A 67 2.02 6.64 -2.53
CA ALA A 67 1.53 5.61 -3.43
C ALA A 67 2.62 5.06 -4.35
N GLY A 68 2.40 3.83 -4.84
CA GLY A 68 3.28 3.16 -5.78
C GLY A 68 2.57 2.07 -6.57
N ALA A 69 3.11 1.76 -7.75
CA ALA A 69 2.79 0.56 -8.50
C ALA A 69 3.99 -0.39 -8.40
N LEU A 70 3.77 -1.56 -7.82
CA LEU A 70 4.82 -2.52 -7.49
C LEU A 70 4.78 -3.70 -8.45
N ASN A 71 5.93 -4.04 -9.04
CA ASN A 71 6.08 -5.11 -10.00
C ASN A 71 6.57 -6.39 -9.33
N HIS A 72 5.81 -7.47 -9.49
CA HIS A 72 6.05 -8.79 -8.90
C HIS A 72 6.27 -8.76 -7.39
N ALA A 73 5.69 -7.81 -6.66
CA ALA A 73 5.88 -7.73 -5.22
C ALA A 73 5.31 -8.96 -4.50
N ASP A 74 6.09 -9.48 -3.55
CA ASP A 74 5.54 -10.32 -2.49
C ASP A 74 4.76 -9.43 -1.51
N LEU A 75 3.43 -9.50 -1.60
CA LEU A 75 2.56 -8.64 -0.81
C LEU A 75 2.50 -9.06 0.66
N ASP A 76 2.77 -10.32 0.98
CA ASP A 76 2.83 -10.80 2.36
C ASP A 76 4.09 -10.26 3.04
N ALA A 77 5.24 -10.37 2.38
CA ALA A 77 6.49 -9.76 2.86
C ALA A 77 6.37 -8.23 3.00
N PHE A 78 5.66 -7.56 2.08
CA PHE A 78 5.44 -6.12 2.20
C PHE A 78 4.55 -5.76 3.40
N LYS A 79 3.45 -6.48 3.63
CA LYS A 79 2.58 -6.27 4.79
C LYS A 79 3.31 -6.53 6.11
N GLU A 80 4.11 -7.60 6.17
CA GLU A 80 4.96 -7.90 7.32
C GLU A 80 5.96 -6.76 7.57
N ARG A 81 6.64 -6.29 6.53
CA ARG A 81 7.57 -5.16 6.63
C ARG A 81 6.90 -3.89 7.13
N VAL A 82 5.67 -3.61 6.68
CA VAL A 82 4.85 -2.50 7.19
C VAL A 82 4.57 -2.69 8.68
N PHE A 83 4.17 -3.88 9.11
CA PHE A 83 3.91 -4.17 10.51
C PHE A 83 5.15 -4.02 11.41
N GLU A 84 6.32 -4.46 10.94
CA GLU A 84 7.59 -4.37 11.67
C GLU A 84 8.21 -2.97 11.70
N THR A 85 7.73 -2.05 10.85
CA THR A 85 8.24 -0.69 10.79
C THR A 85 8.00 0.00 12.14
N PRO A 86 9.00 0.67 12.74
CA PRO A 86 8.88 1.29 14.06
C PRO A 86 8.09 2.60 13.99
N TRP A 87 6.78 2.50 13.71
CA TRP A 87 5.87 3.64 13.64
C TRP A 87 5.81 4.37 14.96
N ARG A 88 5.81 5.70 14.89
CA ARG A 88 5.53 6.56 16.04
C ARG A 88 4.05 6.51 16.40
N GLU A 89 3.17 6.53 15.40
CA GLU A 89 1.72 6.46 15.59
C GLU A 89 1.12 5.24 14.86
N PRO A 90 1.39 4.00 15.33
CA PRO A 90 1.01 2.77 14.61
C PRO A 90 -0.50 2.64 14.34
N ASN A 91 -1.34 3.17 15.22
CA ASN A 91 -2.80 3.13 15.05
C ASN A 91 -3.30 4.02 13.89
N LEU A 92 -2.49 4.96 13.41
CA LEU A 92 -2.82 5.84 12.29
C LEU A 92 -2.36 5.29 10.94
N VAL A 93 -1.57 4.22 10.93
CA VAL A 93 -1.11 3.56 9.70
C VAL A 93 -2.27 2.91 8.97
N GLN A 94 -2.46 3.31 7.72
CA GLN A 94 -3.42 2.73 6.79
C GLN A 94 -2.70 2.34 5.52
N LEU A 95 -2.74 1.05 5.18
CA LEU A 95 -2.19 0.52 3.94
C LEU A 95 -3.34 0.02 3.07
N LEU A 96 -3.51 0.58 1.87
CA LEU A 96 -4.43 0.09 0.85
C LEU A 96 -3.64 -0.70 -0.18
N VAL A 97 -4.07 -1.93 -0.45
CA VAL A 97 -3.45 -2.83 -1.43
C VAL A 97 -4.52 -3.31 -2.42
N MET A 98 -4.20 -3.24 -3.71
CA MET A 98 -4.97 -3.84 -4.80
C MET A 98 -4.02 -4.67 -5.66
N ASP A 99 -4.11 -5.99 -5.57
CA ASP A 99 -3.34 -6.91 -6.42
C ASP A 99 -3.89 -6.90 -7.86
N GLN A 100 -3.14 -7.43 -8.84
CA GLN A 100 -3.44 -7.27 -10.27
C GLN A 100 -4.85 -7.73 -10.69
N GLU A 101 -5.35 -8.80 -10.08
CA GLU A 101 -6.64 -9.42 -10.42
C GLU A 101 -7.77 -8.95 -9.49
N GLU A 102 -7.48 -8.03 -8.57
CA GLU A 102 -8.46 -7.49 -7.64
C GLU A 102 -9.16 -6.26 -8.24
N GLY A 103 -10.47 -6.16 -8.02
CA GLY A 103 -11.30 -5.06 -8.50
C GLY A 103 -11.33 -3.84 -7.57
N TYR A 104 -10.77 -3.94 -6.37
CA TYR A 104 -10.78 -2.87 -5.37
C TYR A 104 -9.62 -2.99 -4.38
N PHE A 105 -9.34 -1.89 -3.67
CA PHE A 105 -8.36 -1.87 -2.59
C PHE A 105 -8.90 -2.51 -1.31
N ARG A 106 -8.08 -3.35 -0.70
CA ARG A 106 -8.28 -3.83 0.68
C ARG A 106 -7.42 -2.99 1.61
N MET A 107 -8.01 -2.51 2.71
CA MET A 107 -7.31 -1.72 3.71
C MET A 107 -6.72 -2.64 4.78
N TRP A 108 -5.52 -2.32 5.25
CA TRP A 108 -4.83 -2.97 6.35
C TRP A 108 -4.43 -1.90 7.38
N MET A 109 -4.68 -2.15 8.65
CA MET A 109 -4.35 -1.24 9.74
C MET A 109 -3.75 -2.02 10.91
N ILE A 110 -2.85 -1.38 11.65
CA ILE A 110 -2.30 -1.98 12.88
C ILE A 110 -3.25 -1.71 14.03
N ARG A 111 -3.80 -2.76 14.65
CA ARG A 111 -4.72 -2.69 15.79
C ARG A 111 -4.33 -3.74 16.80
N ASP A 112 -4.28 -3.36 18.07
CA ASP A 112 -3.94 -4.27 19.18
C ASP A 112 -2.65 -5.08 18.93
N ASN A 113 -1.66 -4.43 18.30
CA ASN A 113 -0.39 -5.04 17.91
C ASN A 113 -0.53 -6.20 16.90
N GLU A 114 -1.55 -6.14 16.06
CA GLU A 114 -1.77 -7.04 14.92
C GLU A 114 -2.05 -6.23 13.64
N LEU A 115 -1.67 -6.76 12.48
CA LEU A 115 -2.04 -6.17 11.19
C LEU A 115 -3.37 -6.79 10.71
N LEU A 116 -4.45 -6.01 10.81
CA LEU A 116 -5.79 -6.46 10.49
C LEU A 116 -6.26 -5.92 9.14
N GLN A 117 -6.95 -6.76 8.38
CA GLN A 117 -7.59 -6.36 7.13
C GLN A 117 -9.00 -5.82 7.39
N PHE A 118 -9.33 -4.73 6.69
CA PHE A 118 -10.63 -4.08 6.66
C PHE A 118 -11.09 -3.96 5.20
N ALA A 119 -11.96 -4.89 4.78
CA ALA A 119 -12.57 -4.89 3.45
C ALA A 119 -13.89 -5.68 3.48
N PRO A 120 -14.82 -5.44 2.53
CA PRO A 120 -15.96 -6.31 2.33
C PRO A 120 -15.51 -7.74 2.01
N LEU A 121 -16.06 -8.74 2.69
CA LEU A 121 -15.81 -10.15 2.36
C LEU A 121 -16.60 -10.58 1.12
N GLN A 122 -17.77 -9.97 0.89
CA GLN A 122 -18.64 -10.18 -0.25
C GLN A 122 -19.36 -8.86 -0.66
N PRO A 123 -19.71 -8.71 -1.95
CA PRO A 123 -19.31 -9.59 -3.04
C PRO A 123 -17.81 -9.44 -3.34
N ASN A 124 -17.15 -10.52 -3.75
CA ASN A 124 -15.78 -10.52 -4.26
C ASN A 124 -15.76 -10.89 -5.76
N GLU A 125 -14.60 -10.78 -6.38
CA GLU A 125 -14.39 -10.96 -7.82
C GLU A 125 -14.82 -12.34 -8.34
N GLY A 126 -14.89 -13.34 -7.46
CA GLY A 126 -15.38 -14.70 -7.77
C GLY A 126 -16.90 -14.87 -7.63
N ASP A 127 -17.61 -13.91 -7.05
CA ASP A 127 -19.06 -14.00 -6.84
C ASP A 127 -19.82 -13.67 -8.13
N ALA A 128 -20.90 -14.44 -8.38
CA ALA A 128 -21.77 -14.21 -9.51
C ALA A 128 -22.42 -12.81 -9.44
N GLY A 129 -22.28 -12.03 -10.51
CA GLY A 129 -22.80 -10.66 -10.58
C GLY A 129 -21.89 -9.59 -9.96
N PHE A 130 -20.67 -9.94 -9.53
CA PHE A 130 -19.69 -8.93 -9.08
C PHE A 130 -19.37 -7.92 -10.19
N TYR A 131 -19.04 -8.43 -11.38
CA TYR A 131 -18.94 -7.59 -12.57
C TYR A 131 -20.29 -7.54 -13.28
N MET A 132 -20.80 -6.34 -13.52
CA MET A 132 -21.89 -6.15 -14.46
C MET A 132 -21.37 -6.52 -15.84
N GLY A 133 -22.04 -7.48 -16.51
CA GLY A 133 -21.75 -7.74 -17.93
C GLY A 133 -21.93 -6.46 -18.74
N TRP A 134 -20.96 -6.18 -19.60
CA TRP A 134 -21.00 -5.02 -20.51
C TRP A 134 -22.07 -5.21 -21.60
#